data_AF-A0A455ZH54-F1
#
_entry.id   AF-A0A455ZH54-F1
#
_cell.length_a   1.000
_cell.length_b   1.000
_cell.length_c   1.000
_cell.angle_alpha   90.00
_cell.angle_beta   90.00
_cell.angle_gamma   90.00
#
_symmetry.space_group_name_H-M   'P 1'
#
loop_
_entity.id
_entity.type
_entity.pdbx_description
1 polymer ?
#
loop_
_entity_poly.entity_id
_entity_poly.type
_entity_poly.pdbx_seq_one_letter_code
_entity_poly.pdbx_strand_id
1 'polypeptide(L)'
;MMLNETEILKLLLPEVLIDYFDVTKIEEIEKALHIYFEEKNSIPKEFESCILQSKGFTPEIIVEDFPLRGRAVKLHIKRRRWTDIKSKQILQRDWTLIAKGTRMTHEFAEFLKKISRY
;
A
#
# COMPACT_ATOMS: atom_id res chain seq x y z
N MET A 1 12.23 24.03 -12.42
CA MET A 1 12.12 23.25 -11.17
C MET A 1 12.27 21.80 -11.56
N MET A 2 13.25 21.08 -11.00
CA MET A 2 13.40 19.64 -11.28
C MET A 2 12.39 18.88 -10.42
N LEU A 3 11.72 17.89 -11.02
CA LEU A 3 10.85 16.97 -10.28
C LEU A 3 11.70 16.20 -9.28
N ASN A 4 11.25 16.11 -8.03
CA ASN A 4 11.90 15.27 -7.03
C ASN A 4 11.46 13.80 -7.21
N GLU A 5 12.15 12.88 -6.54
CA GLU A 5 11.91 11.43 -6.68
C GLU A 5 10.45 11.04 -6.38
N THR A 6 9.83 11.67 -5.39
CA THR A 6 8.42 11.41 -5.02
C THR A 6 7.46 11.85 -6.11
N GLU A 7 7.70 13.01 -6.74
CA GLU A 7 6.88 13.49 -7.84
C GLU A 7 7.00 12.61 -9.08
N ILE A 8 8.18 12.05 -9.36
CA ILE A 8 8.36 11.08 -10.45
C ILE A 8 7.59 9.78 -10.15
N LEU A 9 7.63 9.29 -8.90
CA LEU A 9 6.88 8.10 -8.51
C LEU A 9 5.37 8.29 -8.61
N LYS A 10 4.83 9.48 -8.32
CA LYS A 10 3.41 9.79 -8.51
C LYS A 10 2.96 9.77 -9.97
N LEU A 11 3.87 9.95 -10.93
CA LEU A 11 3.57 9.83 -12.35
C LEU A 11 3.54 8.37 -12.83
N LEU A 12 4.21 7.48 -12.10
CA LEU A 12 4.37 6.07 -12.47
C LEU A 12 3.42 5.16 -11.69
N LEU A 13 3.06 5.53 -10.47
CA LEU A 13 2.30 4.71 -9.54
C LEU A 13 1.04 5.45 -9.10
N PRO A 14 -0.04 4.71 -8.74
CA PRO A 14 -1.21 5.30 -8.11
C PRO A 14 -0.84 6.14 -6.88
N GLU A 15 -1.39 7.35 -6.77
CA GLU A 15 -1.13 8.27 -5.65
C GLU A 15 -1.34 7.60 -4.28
N VAL A 16 -2.32 6.70 -4.19
CA VAL A 16 -2.61 5.93 -2.96
C VAL A 16 -1.43 5.10 -2.49
N LEU A 17 -0.62 4.52 -3.38
CA LEU A 17 0.59 3.80 -2.96
C LEU A 17 1.61 4.77 -2.35
N ILE A 18 1.78 5.94 -2.96
CA ILE A 18 2.75 6.94 -2.50
C ILE A 18 2.33 7.57 -1.17
N ASP A 19 1.02 7.80 -1.00
CA ASP A 19 0.50 8.49 0.17
C ASP A 19 0.47 7.56 1.39
N TYR A 20 0.12 6.27 1.23
CA TYR A 20 -0.09 5.36 2.37
C TYR A 20 1.00 4.30 2.57
N PHE A 21 1.90 4.09 1.60
CA PHE A 21 2.99 3.14 1.71
C PHE A 21 4.35 3.82 1.55
N ASP A 22 5.34 3.24 2.22
CA ASP A 22 6.75 3.56 2.02
C ASP A 22 7.35 2.54 1.03
N VAL A 23 8.12 3.02 0.07
CA VAL A 23 8.91 2.15 -0.81
C VAL A 23 10.14 1.70 -0.04
N THR A 24 10.25 0.42 0.26
CA THR A 24 11.35 -0.13 1.06
C THR A 24 12.47 -0.69 0.22
N LYS A 25 12.16 -1.17 -0.99
CA LYS A 25 13.14 -1.77 -1.90
C LYS A 25 12.63 -1.69 -3.34
N ILE A 26 13.57 -1.52 -4.27
CA ILE A 26 13.34 -1.68 -5.71
C ILE A 26 14.46 -2.56 -6.25
N GLU A 27 14.12 -3.61 -7.00
CA GLU A 27 15.10 -4.48 -7.65
C GLU A 27 14.61 -4.96 -9.01
N GLU A 28 15.56 -5.36 -9.86
CA GLU A 28 15.27 -5.97 -11.16
C GLU A 28 15.63 -7.45 -11.09
N ILE A 29 14.62 -8.32 -11.32
CA ILE A 29 14.77 -9.78 -11.29
C ILE A 29 14.18 -10.30 -12.60
N GLU A 30 14.94 -11.10 -13.35
CA GLU A 30 14.45 -11.75 -14.59
C GLU A 30 13.80 -10.79 -15.60
N LYS A 31 14.32 -9.56 -15.73
CA LYS A 31 13.76 -8.46 -16.56
C LYS A 31 12.39 -7.94 -16.10
N ALA A 32 11.96 -8.30 -14.90
CA ALA A 32 10.84 -7.70 -14.19
C ALA A 32 11.34 -6.71 -13.15
N LEU A 33 10.64 -5.59 -13.00
CA LEU A 33 10.85 -4.60 -11.95
C LEU A 33 10.02 -4.98 -10.73
N HIS A 34 10.67 -5.26 -9.61
CA HIS A 34 10.05 -5.57 -8.34
C HIS A 34 10.13 -4.35 -7.41
N ILE A 35 8.98 -3.86 -6.95
CA ILE A 35 8.88 -2.69 -6.07
C ILE A 35 8.20 -3.14 -4.77
N TYR A 36 8.85 -2.92 -3.64
CA TYR A 36 8.36 -3.34 -2.33
C TYR A 36 7.81 -2.16 -1.54
N PHE A 37 6.62 -2.35 -0.99
CA PHE A 37 5.83 -1.37 -0.27
C PHE A 37 5.49 -1.89 1.12
N GLU A 38 5.73 -1.07 2.13
CA GLU A 38 5.25 -1.31 3.49
C GLU A 38 4.31 -0.20 3.92
N GLU A 39 3.16 -0.57 4.49
CA GLU A 39 2.17 0.42 4.93
C GLU A 39 2.76 1.29 6.04
N LYS A 40 2.65 2.62 5.84
CA LYS A 40 3.11 3.64 6.77
C LYS A 40 2.47 3.43 8.13
N ASN A 41 3.21 3.78 9.19
CA ASN A 41 2.67 3.76 10.55
C ASN A 41 1.75 4.95 10.87
N SER A 42 0.91 5.37 9.91
CA SER A 42 -0.13 6.35 10.21
C SER A 42 -1.32 5.61 10.81
N ILE A 43 -1.75 6.03 12.00
CA ILE A 43 -2.97 5.49 12.60
C ILE A 43 -4.16 6.02 11.78
N PRO A 44 -5.05 5.16 11.26
CA PRO A 44 -6.26 5.64 10.60
C PRO A 44 -7.07 6.52 11.56
N LYS A 45 -7.68 7.60 11.05
CA LYS A 45 -8.46 8.55 11.87
C LYS A 45 -9.56 7.87 12.70
N GLU A 46 -10.12 6.78 12.17
CA GLU A 46 -11.13 5.93 12.84
C GLU A 46 -10.63 5.30 14.15
N PHE A 47 -9.31 5.19 14.33
CA PHE A 47 -8.67 4.60 15.49
C PHE A 47 -7.80 5.59 16.26
N GLU A 48 -7.89 6.90 16.01
CA GLU A 48 -7.11 7.92 16.75
C GLU A 48 -7.40 7.90 18.26
N SER A 49 -8.60 7.47 18.67
CA SER A 49 -8.98 7.31 20.07
C SER A 49 -8.52 5.99 20.71
N CYS A 50 -7.93 5.07 19.94
CA CYS A 50 -7.51 3.75 20.39
C CYS A 50 -6.00 3.74 20.72
N ILE A 51 -5.62 3.02 21.78
CA ILE A 51 -4.21 2.80 22.10
C ILE A 51 -3.75 1.59 21.29
N LEU A 52 -3.11 1.84 20.15
CA LEU A 52 -2.69 0.81 19.20
C LEU A 52 -1.22 0.45 19.39
N GLN A 53 -0.93 -0.86 19.44
CA GLN A 53 0.43 -1.37 19.33
C GLN A 53 0.62 -1.98 17.93
N SER A 54 1.59 -1.46 17.17
CA SER A 54 1.98 -2.05 15.88
C SER A 54 2.61 -3.41 16.14
N LYS A 55 1.94 -4.50 15.73
CA LYS A 55 2.41 -5.89 15.95
C LYS A 55 2.94 -6.57 14.68
N GLY A 56 3.21 -5.81 13.63
CA GLY A 56 3.89 -6.29 12.43
C GLY A 56 3.06 -6.10 11.16
N PHE A 57 3.32 -6.94 10.17
CA PHE A 57 2.72 -6.85 8.85
C PHE A 57 1.87 -8.10 8.51
N THR A 58 0.92 -7.95 7.59
CA THR A 58 0.26 -9.06 6.92
C THR A 58 1.27 -9.83 6.05
N PRO A 59 0.94 -11.06 5.62
CA PRO A 59 1.63 -11.69 4.50
C PRO A 59 1.74 -10.73 3.31
N GLU A 60 2.88 -10.79 2.64
CA GLU A 60 3.15 -10.01 1.43
C GLU A 60 2.19 -10.42 0.31
N ILE A 61 1.70 -9.43 -0.42
CA ILE A 61 0.84 -9.61 -1.59
C ILE A 61 1.63 -9.12 -2.80
N ILE A 62 1.67 -9.91 -3.87
CA ILE A 62 2.33 -9.53 -5.12
C ILE A 62 1.27 -9.16 -6.14
N VAL A 63 1.43 -8.00 -6.76
CA VAL A 63 0.51 -7.45 -7.77
C VAL A 63 1.29 -7.20 -9.05
N GLU A 64 0.76 -7.64 -10.17
CA GLU A 64 1.29 -7.26 -11.47
C GLU A 64 0.69 -5.91 -11.88
N ASP A 65 1.56 -4.98 -12.24
CA ASP A 65 1.19 -3.64 -12.70
C ASP A 65 1.57 -3.48 -14.17
N PHE A 66 1.13 -2.39 -14.78
CA PHE A 66 1.40 -2.11 -16.19
C PHE A 66 2.90 -2.17 -16.48
N PRO A 67 3.30 -2.84 -17.59
CA PRO A 67 4.70 -3.02 -17.90
C PRO A 67 5.34 -1.66 -18.21
N LEU A 68 6.44 -1.36 -17.52
CA LEU A 68 7.20 -0.14 -17.72
C LEU A 68 8.31 -0.41 -18.73
N ARG A 69 8.17 0.19 -19.92
CA ARG A 69 9.17 0.12 -21.02
C ARG A 69 9.54 -1.32 -21.40
N GLY A 70 8.56 -2.20 -21.46
CA GLY A 70 8.74 -3.61 -21.83
C GLY A 70 9.23 -4.52 -20.69
N ARG A 71 9.33 -3.99 -19.46
CA ARG A 71 9.62 -4.78 -18.25
C ARG A 71 8.31 -5.03 -17.52
N ALA A 72 8.05 -6.29 -17.14
CA ALA A 72 6.93 -6.58 -16.24
C ALA A 72 7.16 -5.86 -14.91
N VAL A 73 6.11 -5.36 -14.27
CA VAL A 73 6.21 -4.69 -12.98
C VAL A 73 5.45 -5.50 -11.94
N LYS A 74 6.12 -5.78 -10.81
CA LYS A 74 5.56 -6.52 -9.68
C LYS A 74 5.64 -5.65 -8.43
N LEU A 75 4.49 -5.32 -7.85
CA LEU A 75 4.36 -4.56 -6.63
C LEU A 75 4.16 -5.53 -5.47
N HIS A 76 5.14 -5.60 -4.57
CA HIS A 76 5.12 -6.38 -3.34
C HIS A 76 4.57 -5.50 -2.22
N ILE A 77 3.40 -5.81 -1.68
CA ILE A 77 2.68 -4.96 -0.74
C ILE A 77 2.54 -5.68 0.60
N LYS A 78 3.04 -5.06 1.67
CA LYS A 78 2.85 -5.49 3.05
C LYS A 78 2.00 -4.47 3.81
N ARG A 79 0.88 -4.93 4.38
CA ARG A 79 -0.04 -4.09 5.14
C ARG A 79 0.25 -4.18 6.62
N ARG A 80 0.01 -3.11 7.36
CA ARG A 80 0.30 -3.05 8.79
C ARG A 80 -0.86 -3.64 9.58
N ARG A 81 -0.53 -4.35 10.65
CA ARG A 81 -1.49 -4.85 11.63
C ARG A 81 -1.29 -4.12 12.95
N TRP A 82 -2.36 -3.53 13.43
CA TRP A 82 -2.40 -2.92 14.75
C TRP A 82 -3.14 -3.86 15.70
N THR A 83 -2.74 -3.89 16.96
CA THR A 83 -3.53 -4.51 18.01
C THR A 83 -4.02 -3.42 18.93
N ASP A 84 -5.33 -3.33 19.12
CA ASP A 84 -5.89 -2.48 20.15
C ASP A 84 -5.59 -3.09 21.53
N ILE A 85 -4.93 -2.33 22.40
CA ILE A 85 -4.52 -2.79 23.72
C ILE A 85 -5.73 -3.03 24.63
N LYS A 86 -6.84 -2.31 24.44
CA LYS A 86 -8.05 -2.45 25.28
C LYS A 86 -8.86 -3.69 24.91
N SER A 87 -9.13 -3.90 23.63
CA SER A 87 -9.94 -5.02 23.16
C SER A 87 -9.13 -6.28 22.82
N LYS A 88 -7.79 -6.16 22.73
CA LYS A 88 -6.86 -7.17 22.17
C LYS A 88 -7.20 -7.60 20.74
N GLN A 89 -8.03 -6.84 20.03
CA GLN A 89 -8.40 -7.16 18.65
C GLN A 89 -7.34 -6.69 17.67
N ILE A 90 -7.16 -7.46 16.60
CA ILE A 90 -6.29 -7.08 15.49
C ILE A 90 -7.11 -6.17 14.57
N LEU A 91 -6.63 -4.95 14.42
CA LEU A 91 -7.20 -3.92 13.57
C LEU A 91 -6.32 -3.75 12.34
N GLN A 92 -6.97 -3.52 11.21
CA GLN A 92 -6.36 -3.20 9.93
C GLN A 92 -7.11 -2.01 9.34
N ARG A 93 -6.42 -1.23 8.52
CA ARG A 93 -7.03 -0.13 7.79
C ARG A 93 -8.05 -0.68 6.80
N ASP A 94 -9.24 -0.08 6.78
CA ASP A 94 -10.26 -0.39 5.79
C ASP A 94 -9.96 0.36 4.48
N TRP A 95 -9.48 -0.38 3.49
CA TRP A 95 -9.14 0.17 2.18
C TRP A 95 -10.36 0.41 1.30
N THR A 96 -11.53 -0.13 1.64
CA THR A 96 -12.76 0.14 0.89
C THR A 96 -13.23 1.58 1.07
N LEU A 97 -12.91 2.20 2.21
CA LEU A 97 -13.20 3.61 2.49
C LEU A 97 -12.28 4.54 1.69
N ILE A 98 -10.99 4.21 1.62
CA ILE A 98 -10.00 4.99 0.84
C ILE A 98 -10.32 4.90 -0.66
N ALA A 99 -10.65 3.71 -1.17
CA ALA A 99 -11.00 3.53 -2.58
C ALA A 99 -12.23 4.33 -3.03
N LYS A 100 -13.14 4.71 -2.11
CA LYS A 100 -14.30 5.57 -2.41
C LYS A 100 -13.96 7.05 -2.47
N GLY A 101 -12.90 7.49 -1.78
CA GLY A 101 -12.51 8.89 -1.64
C GLY A 101 -11.44 9.35 -2.63
N THR A 102 -10.83 8.45 -3.40
CA THR A 102 -9.70 8.74 -4.30
C THR A 102 -10.08 8.58 -5.77
N ARG A 103 -9.41 9.31 -6.67
CA ARG A 103 -9.49 9.09 -8.13
C ARG A 103 -8.64 7.88 -8.54
N MET A 104 -8.90 6.74 -7.92
CA MET A 104 -8.21 5.49 -8.23
C MET A 104 -8.75 4.87 -9.52
N THR A 105 -7.89 4.14 -10.23
CA THR A 105 -8.35 3.27 -11.33
C THR A 105 -9.30 2.21 -10.77
N HIS A 106 -10.33 1.86 -11.54
CA HIS A 106 -11.36 0.90 -11.12
C HIS A 106 -10.74 -0.44 -10.70
N GLU A 107 -9.78 -0.93 -11.48
CA GLU A 107 -9.07 -2.19 -11.22
C GLU A 107 -8.28 -2.15 -9.91
N PHE A 108 -7.58 -1.06 -9.62
CA PHE A 108 -6.86 -0.92 -8.35
C PHE A 108 -7.83 -0.79 -7.16
N ALA A 109 -8.99 -0.16 -7.35
CA ALA A 109 -10.04 -0.05 -6.32
C ALA A 109 -10.71 -1.38 -6.02
N GLU A 110 -11.02 -2.16 -7.04
CA GLU A 110 -11.50 -3.53 -6.87
C GLU A 110 -10.45 -4.42 -6.20
N PHE A 111 -9.17 -4.23 -6.53
CA PHE A 111 -8.07 -4.94 -5.87
C PHE A 111 -7.97 -4.59 -4.38
N LEU A 112 -7.98 -3.29 -4.02
CA LEU A 112 -7.95 -2.87 -2.61
C LEU A 112 -9.13 -3.44 -1.82
N LYS A 113 -10.32 -3.54 -2.44
CA LYS A 113 -11.48 -4.22 -1.86
C LYS A 113 -11.29 -5.73 -1.72
N LYS A 114 -10.55 -6.37 -2.64
CA LYS A 114 -10.25 -7.79 -2.56
C LYS A 114 -9.29 -8.09 -1.41
N ILE A 115 -8.25 -7.28 -1.22
CA ILE A 115 -7.31 -7.47 -0.11
C ILE A 115 -7.89 -7.06 1.25
N SER A 116 -8.87 -6.15 1.31
CA SER A 116 -9.52 -5.81 2.59
C SER A 116 -10.40 -6.95 3.14
N ARG A 117 -10.75 -7.93 2.31
CA ARG A 117 -11.56 -9.10 2.69
C ARG A 117 -10.73 -10.29 3.21
N TYR A 118 -9.39 -10.21 3.15
CA TYR A 118 -8.43 -11.23 3.59
C TYR A 118 -7.49 -10.67 4.66
#